data_AF-L7CDH6-F1
#
_entry.id   AF-L7CDH6-F1
#
_cell.length_a   1.000
_cell.length_b   1.000
_cell.length_c   1.000
_cell.angle_alpha   90.00
_cell.angle_beta   90.00
_cell.angle_gamma   90.00
#
_symmetry.space_group_name_H-M   'P 1'
#
loop_
_entity.id
_entity.type
_entity.pdbx_description
1 polymer ?
#
loop_
_entity_poly.entity_id
_entity_poly.type
_entity_poly.pdbx_seq_one_letter_code
_entity_poly.pdbx_strand_id
1 'polypeptide(L)'
;MPDSTTLKIGDRIRITGVPIADLQQREREIQTNAEMAGWTADSIERIIQQTPIVQISRIDEYGCVWYDATVTGSDGREEEHSLIVYDDDTWEYVGSG
;
A
#
# COMPACT_ATOMS: atom_id res chain seq x y z
N MET A 1 -3.79 10.91 -12.60
CA MET A 1 -4.43 10.50 -11.34
C MET A 1 -5.50 9.46 -11.60
N PRO A 2 -5.19 8.18 -11.35
CA PRO A 2 -6.20 7.17 -11.16
C PRO A 2 -7.07 7.57 -9.95
N ASP A 3 -8.35 7.22 -10.01
CA ASP A 3 -9.36 7.57 -9.01
C ASP A 3 -9.77 6.29 -8.28
N SER A 4 -9.35 6.18 -7.02
CA SER A 4 -9.62 5.00 -6.20
C SER A 4 -11.12 4.78 -5.97
N THR A 5 -11.95 5.83 -6.04
CA THR A 5 -13.41 5.71 -5.84
C THR A 5 -14.10 4.91 -6.96
N THR A 6 -13.40 4.68 -8.08
CA THR A 6 -13.89 3.83 -9.17
C THR A 6 -13.67 2.33 -8.94
N LEU A 7 -12.82 1.98 -7.97
CA LEU A 7 -12.48 0.60 -7.64
C LEU A 7 -13.60 -0.07 -6.85
N LYS A 8 -13.69 -1.40 -7.02
CA LYS A 8 -14.62 -2.26 -6.30
C LYS A 8 -13.86 -3.33 -5.55
N ILE A 9 -14.48 -3.86 -4.49
CA ILE A 9 -14.00 -5.06 -3.81
C ILE A 9 -13.85 -6.19 -4.84
N GLY A 10 -12.68 -6.84 -4.86
CA GLY A 10 -12.34 -7.87 -5.84
C GLY A 10 -11.59 -7.36 -7.08
N ASP A 11 -11.55 -6.05 -7.34
CA ASP A 11 -10.69 -5.51 -8.38
C ASP A 11 -9.21 -5.71 -8.04
N ARG A 12 -8.38 -5.82 -9.07
CA ARG A 12 -6.94 -5.98 -8.95
C ARG A 12 -6.24 -4.72 -9.42
N ILE A 13 -5.30 -4.26 -8.62
CA ILE A 13 -4.43 -3.12 -8.95
C ILE A 13 -2.97 -3.56 -8.87
N ARG A 14 -2.12 -2.92 -9.66
CA ARG A 14 -0.67 -3.02 -9.54
C ARG A 14 -0.18 -1.80 -8.74
N ILE A 15 0.53 -2.03 -7.65
CA ILE A 15 1.26 -0.99 -6.93
C ILE A 15 2.55 -0.69 -7.69
N THR A 16 2.75 0.57 -8.06
CA THR A 16 3.87 1.03 -8.90
C THR A 16 4.85 1.92 -8.14
N GLY A 17 4.46 2.45 -6.98
CA GLY A 17 5.30 3.31 -6.16
C GLY A 17 4.82 3.42 -4.71
N VAL A 18 5.66 4.04 -3.88
CA VAL A 18 5.28 4.41 -2.50
C VAL A 18 4.59 5.78 -2.56
N PRO A 19 3.44 5.95 -1.89
CA PRO A 19 2.77 7.24 -1.77
C PRO A 19 3.68 8.34 -1.22
N ILE A 20 3.54 9.55 -1.77
CA ILE A 20 4.38 10.69 -1.36
C ILE A 20 4.18 11.00 0.13
N ALA A 21 2.95 10.84 0.63
CA ALA A 21 2.62 11.03 2.03
C ALA A 21 3.41 10.09 2.95
N ASP A 22 3.54 8.81 2.57
CA ASP A 22 4.28 7.80 3.31
C ASP A 22 5.80 8.06 3.26
N LEU A 23 6.32 8.55 2.14
CA LEU A 23 7.73 8.97 2.02
C LEU A 23 8.04 10.14 2.95
N GLN A 24 7.17 11.15 2.99
CA GLN A 24 7.32 12.29 3.89
C GLN A 24 7.16 11.88 5.36
N GLN A 25 6.26 10.93 5.64
CA GLN A 25 6.07 10.37 6.98
C GLN A 25 7.34 9.66 7.46
N ARG A 26 7.93 8.80 6.61
CA ARG A 26 9.22 8.15 6.89
C ARG A 26 10.31 9.18 7.23
N GLU A 27 10.44 10.25 6.45
CA GLU A 27 11.45 11.29 6.72
C GLU A 27 11.25 11.94 8.10
N ARG A 28 10.01 12.29 8.45
CA ARG A 28 9.68 12.84 9.77
C ARG A 28 10.00 11.87 10.89
N GLU A 29 9.62 10.60 10.74
CA GLU A 29 9.84 9.58 11.75
C GLU A 29 11.33 9.34 12.00
N ILE A 30 12.15 9.31 10.94
CA ILE A 30 13.62 9.24 11.03
C ILE A 30 14.16 10.45 11.79
N GLN A 31 13.70 11.67 11.46
CA GLN A 31 14.13 12.90 12.14
C GLN A 31 13.78 12.89 13.64
N THR A 32 12.66 12.28 14.01
CA THR A 32 12.20 12.17 15.40
C THR A 32 12.69 10.91 16.14
N ASN A 33 13.48 10.05 15.48
CA ASN A 33 13.95 8.77 16.01
C ASN A 33 12.80 7.88 16.53
N ALA A 34 11.71 7.78 15.77
CA ALA A 34 10.58 6.92 16.09
C ALA A 34 10.99 5.43 16.02
N GLU A 35 10.41 4.62 16.90
CA GLU A 35 10.79 3.20 17.11
C GLU A 35 10.67 2.33 15.84
N MET A 36 9.76 2.68 14.92
CA MET A 36 9.55 1.96 13.65
C MET A 36 9.53 2.94 12.47
N ALA A 37 10.46 3.88 12.46
CA ALA A 37 10.51 4.91 11.42
C ALA A 37 10.54 4.29 10.01
N GLY A 38 9.58 4.66 9.17
CA GLY A 38 9.47 4.23 7.79
C GLY A 38 8.75 2.91 7.56
N TRP A 39 8.22 2.26 8.60
CA TRP A 39 7.65 0.91 8.48
C TRP A 39 6.61 0.77 7.36
N THR A 40 5.69 1.72 7.21
CA THR A 40 4.69 1.69 6.12
C THR A 40 5.33 1.78 4.74
N ALA A 41 6.24 2.73 4.54
CA ALA A 41 6.92 2.93 3.26
C ALA A 41 7.74 1.68 2.89
N ASP A 42 8.47 1.12 3.85
CA ASP A 42 9.28 -0.08 3.65
C ASP A 42 8.42 -1.31 3.33
N SER A 43 7.24 -1.44 3.95
CA SER A 43 6.28 -2.50 3.62
C SER A 43 5.74 -2.35 2.19
N ILE A 44 5.43 -1.13 1.74
CA ILE A 44 5.00 -0.87 0.35
C ILE A 44 6.11 -1.21 -0.65
N GLU A 45 7.36 -0.84 -0.35
CA GLU A 45 8.52 -1.21 -1.17
C GLU A 45 8.65 -2.74 -1.31
N ARG A 46 8.41 -3.50 -0.23
CA ARG A 46 8.41 -4.97 -0.28
C ARG A 46 7.25 -5.52 -1.09
N ILE A 47 6.06 -4.95 -0.98
CA ILE A 47 4.90 -5.35 -1.79
C ILE A 47 5.22 -5.19 -3.27
N ILE A 48 5.81 -4.05 -3.66
CA ILE A 48 6.22 -3.79 -5.05
C ILE A 48 7.22 -4.85 -5.54
N GLN A 49 8.15 -5.29 -4.69
CA GLN A 49 9.16 -6.28 -5.06
C GLN A 49 8.66 -7.72 -5.10
N GLN A 50 7.74 -8.09 -4.20
CA GLN A 50 7.33 -9.49 -3.99
C GLN A 50 5.97 -9.81 -4.61
N THR A 51 5.00 -8.92 -4.41
CA THR A 51 3.58 -9.14 -4.72
C THR A 51 2.91 -7.86 -5.24
N PRO A 52 3.41 -7.26 -6.35
CA PRO A 52 2.98 -5.93 -6.78
C PRO A 52 1.52 -5.86 -7.24
N ILE A 53 0.88 -6.98 -7.56
CA ILE A 53 -0.53 -7.03 -7.94
C ILE A 53 -1.34 -7.49 -6.73
N VAL A 54 -2.12 -6.58 -6.17
CA VAL A 54 -2.95 -6.78 -4.98
C VAL A 54 -4.44 -6.73 -5.36
N GLN A 55 -5.28 -7.31 -4.50
CA GLN A 55 -6.72 -7.29 -4.66
C GLN A 55 -7.34 -6.32 -3.64
N ILE A 56 -8.33 -5.54 -4.07
CA ILE A 56 -9.10 -4.69 -3.18
C ILE A 56 -9.91 -5.58 -2.24
N SER A 57 -9.64 -5.44 -0.94
CA SER A 57 -10.21 -6.28 0.10
C SER A 57 -11.45 -5.65 0.73
N ARG A 58 -11.48 -4.33 0.88
CA ARG A 58 -12.61 -3.60 1.46
C ARG A 58 -12.67 -2.15 0.99
N ILE A 59 -13.87 -1.60 1.11
CA ILE A 59 -14.13 -0.16 1.05
C ILE A 59 -14.79 0.18 2.38
N ASP A 60 -14.24 1.11 3.14
CA ASP A 60 -14.78 1.45 4.46
C ASP A 60 -15.97 2.42 4.39
N GLU A 61 -16.53 2.76 5.56
CA GLU A 61 -17.71 3.63 5.67
C GLU A 61 -17.47 5.06 5.16
N TYR A 62 -16.20 5.49 5.03
CA TYR A 62 -15.81 6.79 4.50
C TYR A 62 -15.49 6.75 3.00
N GLY A 63 -15.59 5.58 2.37
CA GLY A 63 -15.29 5.38 0.97
C GLY A 63 -13.80 5.17 0.68
N CYS A 64 -12.95 5.03 1.71
CA CYS A 64 -11.55 4.72 1.48
C CYS A 64 -11.40 3.28 1.01
N VAL A 65 -10.60 3.09 -0.04
CA VAL A 65 -10.36 1.79 -0.64
C VAL A 65 -9.11 1.17 -0.02
N TRP A 66 -9.20 -0.11 0.34
CA TRP A 66 -8.14 -0.85 1.01
C TRP A 66 -7.79 -2.13 0.25
N TYR A 67 -6.52 -2.51 0.33
CA TYR A 67 -6.03 -3.81 -0.08
C TYR A 67 -5.28 -4.48 1.07
N ASP A 68 -5.29 -5.81 1.05
CA ASP A 68 -4.48 -6.62 1.95
C ASP A 68 -3.34 -7.26 1.15
N ALA A 69 -2.15 -7.30 1.75
CA ALA A 69 -0.98 -7.90 1.15
C ALA A 69 -0.17 -8.68 2.19
N THR A 70 0.33 -9.84 1.77
CA THR A 70 1.29 -10.62 2.54
C THR A 70 2.66 -10.47 1.90
N VAL A 71 3.67 -10.12 2.69
CA VAL A 71 5.07 -10.04 2.27
C VAL A 71 5.95 -10.79 3.24
N THR A 72 7.12 -11.22 2.79
CA THR A 72 8.17 -11.71 3.68
C THR A 72 8.96 -10.51 4.20
N GLY A 73 8.97 -10.35 5.52
CA GLY A 73 9.75 -9.35 6.25
C GLY A 73 11.25 -9.61 6.19
N SER A 74 12.04 -8.65 6.67
CA SER A 74 13.51 -8.76 6.68
C SER A 74 14.06 -9.86 7.59
N ASP A 75 13.26 -10.31 8.56
CA ASP A 75 13.58 -11.43 9.45
C ASP A 75 13.18 -12.80 8.85
N GLY A 76 12.65 -12.82 7.63
CA GLY A 76 12.21 -14.02 6.92
C GLY A 76 10.82 -14.52 7.32
N ARG A 77 10.07 -13.78 8.15
CA ARG A 77 8.69 -14.14 8.53
C ARG A 77 7.67 -13.48 7.62
N GLU A 78 6.51 -14.10 7.49
CA GLU A 78 5.38 -13.48 6.80
C GLU A 78 4.79 -12.34 7.65
N GLU A 79 4.52 -11.22 7.00
CA GLU A 79 3.88 -10.04 7.54
C GLU A 79 2.61 -9.77 6.72
N GLU A 80 1.48 -9.57 7.41
CA GLU A 80 0.21 -9.16 6.80
C GLU A 80 0.02 -7.66 6.98
N HIS A 81 -0.31 -6.97 5.88
CA HIS A 81 -0.51 -5.53 5.84
C HIS A 81 -1.86 -5.20 5.22
N SER A 82 -2.64 -4.33 5.87
CA SER A 82 -3.81 -3.67 5.29
C SER A 82 -3.48 -2.21 5.03
N LEU A 83 -3.55 -1.79 3.77
CA LEU A 83 -3.11 -0.46 3.32
C LEU A 83 -4.19 0.24 2.49
N ILE A 84 -4.17 1.57 2.53
CA ILE A 84 -5.09 2.43 1.77
C ILE A 84 -4.55 2.60 0.35
N VAL A 85 -5.45 2.60 -0.64
CA VAL A 85 -5.16 3.04 -2.01
C VAL A 85 -5.29 4.56 -2.07
N TYR A 86 -4.21 5.25 -2.41
CA TYR A 86 -4.19 6.71 -2.55
C TYR A 86 -4.46 7.15 -3.99
N ASP A 87 -5.02 8.35 -4.15
CA ASP A 87 -5.22 9.00 -5.44
C ASP A 87 -3.96 9.76 -5.89
N ASP A 88 -2.82 9.09 -6.01
CA ASP A 88 -1.51 9.76 -6.21
C ASP A 88 -0.61 9.11 -7.28
N ASP A 89 -1.21 8.46 -8.29
CA ASP A 89 -0.52 7.81 -9.42
C ASP A 89 0.43 6.65 -9.02
N THR A 90 0.35 6.15 -7.79
CA THR A 90 1.17 5.03 -7.28
C THR A 90 0.59 3.64 -7.55
N TRP A 91 -0.45 3.56 -8.37
CA TRP A 91 -1.06 2.31 -8.76
C TRP A 91 -1.71 2.36 -10.16
N GLU A 92 -1.91 1.18 -10.74
CA GLU A 92 -2.55 0.98 -12.04
C GLU A 92 -3.66 -0.07 -11.94
N TYR A 93 -4.82 0.19 -12.55
CA TYR A 93 -5.88 -0.81 -12.66
C TYR A 93 -5.44 -1.98 -13.56
N VAL A 94 -5.59 -3.21 -13.08
CA VAL A 94 -5.24 -4.43 -13.83
C VAL A 94 -6.48 -5.10 -14.42
N GLY A 95 -7.58 -5.11 -13.67
CA GLY A 95 -8.82 -5.78 -14.08
C GLY A 95 -9.63 -6.27 -12.89
N SER A 96 -10.86 -6.70 -13.14
CA SER A 96 -11.68 -7.39 -12.15
C SER A 96 -11.27 -8.85 -12.04
N GLY A 97 -11.19 -9.35 -10.80
CA GLY A 97 -10.93 -10.77 -10.50
C GLY A 97 -12.14 -11.68 -10.72
#